data_AF-A0A955HYT0-F1
#
_entry.id   AF-A0A955HYT0-F1
#
_cell.length_a   1.000
_cell.length_b   1.000
_cell.length_c   1.000
_cell.angle_alpha   90.00
_cell.angle_beta   90.00
_cell.angle_gamma   90.00
#
_symmetry.space_group_name_H-M   'P 1'
#
loop_
_entity.id
_entity.type
_entity.pdbx_description
1 polymer ?
#
loop_
_entity_poly.entity_id
_entity_poly.type
_entity_poly.pdbx_seq_one_letter_code
_entity_poly.pdbx_strand_id
1 'polypeptide(L)'
;MTRNDLSKRKKLGCQRAFILVLSPFIVLFVAFVTAFLLARSSYLSWERDFESEIDRTNEVIPPQDDKDTLQSIEEKVRQYSLSQEKTDFVIFTPKEFLYMISTGIEEALPNGVLLKKSYIICQEARANVYFKMSFNGIDLPWFGFTIRKDSIETAEIFIEKAYIGNWDLDAIGLGRFSDEVNDGYRDALIFVNENQITVRNFQNIEIEKQAVIFKGELVGK
;
A
#
# COMPACT_ATOMS: atom_id res chain seq x y z
N MET A 1 -14.80 68.62 23.30
CA MET A 1 -14.49 67.23 22.91
C MET A 1 -13.77 66.58 24.07
N THR A 2 -14.41 65.65 24.79
CA THR A 2 -13.91 65.13 26.07
C THR A 2 -12.93 63.97 25.88
N ARG A 3 -12.00 63.78 26.82
CA ARG A 3 -10.98 62.71 26.82
C ARG A 3 -11.58 61.29 26.66
N ASN A 4 -12.85 61.13 27.02
CA ASN A 4 -13.64 59.91 26.83
C ASN A 4 -13.99 59.58 25.36
N ASP A 5 -14.15 60.57 24.48
CA ASP A 5 -14.46 60.35 23.06
C ASP A 5 -13.26 59.84 22.27
N LEU A 6 -12.05 60.32 22.61
CA LEU A 6 -10.80 59.87 21.99
C LEU A 6 -10.46 58.42 22.37
N SER A 7 -10.78 58.01 23.60
CA SER A 7 -10.66 56.63 24.10
C SER A 7 -11.60 55.66 23.35
N LYS A 8 -12.87 56.04 23.17
CA LYS A 8 -13.85 55.23 22.43
C LYS A 8 -13.48 55.06 20.94
N ARG A 9 -13.00 56.11 20.27
CA ARG A 9 -12.56 56.02 18.86
C ARG A 9 -11.34 55.11 18.67
N LYS A 10 -10.36 55.13 19.59
CA LYS A 10 -9.21 54.20 19.56
C LYS A 10 -9.61 52.74 19.79
N LYS A 11 -10.55 52.47 20.71
CA LYS A 11 -11.08 51.12 20.93
C LYS A 11 -11.86 50.59 19.73
N LEU A 12 -12.70 51.41 19.08
CA LEU A 12 -13.42 51.02 17.86
C LEU A 12 -12.49 50.77 16.66
N GLY A 13 -11.44 51.59 16.50
CA GLY A 13 -10.43 51.37 15.45
C GLY A 13 -9.66 50.06 15.63
N CYS A 14 -9.27 49.76 16.87
CA CYS A 14 -8.58 48.52 17.22
C CYS A 14 -9.48 47.28 17.05
N GLN A 15 -10.76 47.36 17.45
CA GLN A 15 -11.73 46.28 17.23
C GLN A 15 -12.02 46.01 15.74
N ARG A 16 -12.12 47.06 14.90
CA ARG A 16 -12.34 46.90 13.45
C ARG A 16 -11.11 46.32 12.75
N ALA A 17 -9.91 46.74 13.15
CA ALA A 17 -8.66 46.16 12.66
C ALA A 17 -8.52 44.69 13.06
N PHE A 18 -8.90 44.33 14.29
CA PHE A 18 -8.88 42.96 14.77
C PHE A 18 -9.85 42.05 13.98
N ILE A 19 -11.09 42.51 13.71
CA ILE A 19 -12.06 41.75 12.92
C ILE A 19 -11.58 41.54 11.46
N LEU A 20 -10.99 42.58 10.85
CA LEU A 20 -10.46 42.48 9.48
C LEU A 20 -9.27 41.52 9.37
N VAL A 21 -8.42 41.43 10.41
CA VAL A 21 -7.28 40.51 10.43
C VAL A 21 -7.69 39.08 10.81
N LEU A 22 -8.64 38.89 11.73
CA LEU A 22 -9.09 37.56 12.17
C LEU A 22 -10.04 36.88 11.17
N SER A 23 -10.82 37.66 10.42
CA SER A 23 -11.79 37.15 9.43
C SER A 23 -11.20 36.18 8.39
N PRO A 24 -10.06 36.45 7.72
CA PRO A 24 -9.49 35.51 6.76
C PRO A 24 -9.04 34.19 7.41
N PHE A 25 -8.53 34.23 8.65
CA PHE A 25 -8.16 33.00 9.38
C PHE A 25 -9.38 32.16 9.72
N ILE A 26 -10.49 32.79 10.12
CA ILE A 26 -11.76 32.08 10.37
C ILE A 26 -12.27 31.46 9.07
N VAL A 27 -12.27 32.20 7.97
CA VAL A 27 -12.71 31.67 6.67
C VAL A 27 -11.84 30.51 6.22
N LEU A 28 -10.52 30.63 6.35
CA LEU A 28 -9.57 29.55 6.01
C LEU A 28 -9.79 28.32 6.91
N PHE A 29 -10.01 28.53 8.21
CA PHE A 29 -10.28 27.45 9.16
C PHE A 29 -11.59 26.73 8.82
N VAL A 30 -12.66 27.48 8.53
CA VAL A 30 -13.93 26.89 8.10
C VAL A 30 -13.76 26.12 6.80
N ALA A 31 -13.05 26.67 5.81
CA ALA A 31 -12.76 25.98 4.56
C ALA A 31 -11.98 24.68 4.77
N PHE A 32 -10.96 24.70 5.64
CA PHE A 32 -10.18 23.52 6.01
C PHE A 32 -11.05 22.46 6.69
N VAL A 33 -11.88 22.84 7.66
CA VAL A 33 -12.80 21.92 8.34
C VAL A 33 -13.80 21.32 7.36
N THR A 34 -14.38 22.13 6.48
CA THR A 34 -15.31 21.63 5.45
C THR A 34 -14.61 20.65 4.49
N ALA A 35 -13.41 20.98 4.01
CA ALA A 35 -12.62 20.09 3.16
C ALA A 35 -12.31 18.76 3.86
N PHE A 36 -11.90 18.81 5.13
CA PHE A 36 -11.64 17.63 5.94
C PHE A 36 -12.89 16.74 6.12
N LEU A 37 -14.05 17.35 6.41
CA LEU A 37 -15.31 16.62 6.56
C LEU A 37 -15.75 15.97 5.25
N LEU A 38 -15.60 16.66 4.11
CA LEU A 38 -15.90 16.09 2.79
C LEU A 38 -14.96 14.94 2.45
N ALA A 39 -13.66 15.11 2.68
CA ALA A 39 -12.65 14.07 2.48
C ALA A 39 -12.97 12.81 3.32
N ARG A 40 -13.28 13.00 4.62
CA ARG A 40 -13.70 11.91 5.51
C ARG A 40 -14.97 11.22 5.04
N SER A 41 -15.99 11.98 4.64
CA SER A 41 -17.25 11.41 4.15
C SER A 41 -17.05 10.60 2.88
N SER A 42 -16.23 11.11 1.95
CA SER A 42 -15.88 10.38 0.72
C SER A 42 -15.16 9.08 1.04
N TYR A 43 -14.19 9.12 1.95
CA TYR A 43 -13.43 7.93 2.36
C TYR A 43 -14.35 6.88 2.99
N LEU A 44 -15.22 7.26 3.94
CA LEU A 44 -16.11 6.32 4.62
C LEU A 44 -17.12 5.67 3.67
N SER A 45 -17.61 6.42 2.67
CA SER A 45 -18.46 5.84 1.63
C SER A 45 -17.69 4.82 0.81
N TRP A 46 -16.49 5.19 0.33
CA TRP A 46 -15.64 4.30 -0.44
C TRP A 46 -15.27 3.04 0.35
N GLU A 47 -14.89 3.16 1.62
CA GLU A 47 -14.49 2.03 2.46
C GLU A 47 -15.62 1.03 2.62
N ARG A 48 -16.85 1.51 2.86
CA ARG A 48 -18.02 0.65 2.95
C ARG A 48 -18.29 -0.09 1.64
N ASP A 49 -18.20 0.62 0.52
CA ASP A 49 -18.50 0.05 -0.79
C ASP A 49 -17.39 -0.97 -1.17
N PHE A 50 -16.12 -0.60 -0.97
CA PHE A 50 -14.95 -1.47 -1.12
C PHE A 50 -15.08 -2.76 -0.29
N GLU A 51 -15.30 -2.67 1.02
CA GLU A 51 -15.41 -3.84 1.89
C GLU A 51 -16.62 -4.74 1.57
N SER A 52 -17.66 -4.18 0.94
CA SER A 52 -18.83 -4.96 0.52
C SER A 52 -18.59 -5.77 -0.76
N GLU A 53 -17.65 -5.33 -1.61
CA GLU A 53 -17.31 -5.95 -2.89
C GLU A 53 -16.12 -6.92 -2.80
N ILE A 54 -15.39 -6.93 -1.68
CA ILE A 54 -14.24 -7.81 -1.45
C ILE A 54 -14.66 -9.28 -1.53
N ASP A 55 -14.03 -10.00 -2.45
CA ASP A 55 -14.04 -11.47 -2.45
C ASP A 55 -13.14 -11.98 -1.32
N ARG A 56 -13.77 -12.43 -0.22
CA ARG A 56 -13.08 -12.89 0.99
C ARG A 56 -12.14 -14.07 0.77
N THR A 57 -12.20 -14.77 -0.37
CA THR A 57 -11.25 -15.84 -0.69
C THR A 57 -9.82 -15.32 -0.89
N ASN A 58 -9.66 -14.05 -1.25
CA ASN A 58 -8.37 -13.38 -1.44
C ASN A 58 -8.04 -12.40 -0.30
N GLU A 59 -8.73 -12.54 0.85
CA GLU A 59 -8.44 -11.80 2.07
C GLU A 59 -7.50 -12.61 2.98
N VAL A 60 -6.54 -11.94 3.60
CA VAL A 60 -5.70 -12.51 4.67
C VAL A 60 -5.86 -11.64 5.92
N ILE A 61 -6.26 -12.28 7.02
CA ILE A 61 -6.47 -11.73 8.36
C ILE A 61 -5.39 -12.39 9.23
N PRO A 62 -4.67 -11.63 10.09
CA PRO A 62 -3.21 -11.65 10.27
C PRO A 62 -2.48 -12.93 9.84
N PRO A 63 -1.40 -12.85 9.02
CA PRO A 63 -0.72 -14.02 8.45
C PRO A 63 -0.34 -15.10 9.48
N GLN A 64 -0.04 -14.69 10.71
CA GLN A 64 0.36 -15.59 11.79
C GLN A 64 -0.69 -16.66 12.13
N ASP A 65 -1.96 -16.44 11.79
CA ASP A 65 -3.07 -17.34 12.13
C ASP A 65 -3.42 -18.35 11.00
N ASP A 66 -2.91 -18.16 9.78
CA ASP A 66 -3.26 -18.98 8.60
C ASP A 66 -2.20 -20.04 8.30
N LYS A 67 -2.14 -21.06 9.16
CA LYS A 67 -1.17 -22.17 9.07
C LYS A 67 -1.31 -23.01 7.80
N ASP A 68 -2.53 -23.17 7.29
CA ASP A 68 -2.79 -23.97 6.10
C ASP A 68 -2.18 -23.30 4.87
N THR A 69 -2.32 -21.98 4.76
CA THR A 69 -1.70 -21.19 3.67
C THR A 69 -0.18 -21.24 3.76
N LEU A 70 0.39 -21.10 4.97
CA LEU A 70 1.83 -21.22 5.17
C LEU A 70 2.35 -22.61 4.76
N GLN A 71 1.71 -23.68 5.21
CA GLN A 71 2.10 -25.05 4.87
C GLN A 71 2.03 -25.30 3.35
N SER A 72 1.01 -24.75 2.67
CA SER A 72 0.89 -24.84 1.21
C SER A 72 2.04 -24.11 0.50
N ILE A 73 2.39 -22.90 0.96
CA ILE A 73 3.52 -22.13 0.41
C ILE A 73 4.84 -22.89 0.62
N GLU A 74 5.11 -23.36 1.84
CA GLU A 74 6.33 -24.10 2.16
C GLU A 74 6.48 -25.35 1.30
N GLU A 75 5.41 -26.11 1.10
CA GLU A 75 5.43 -27.31 0.27
C GLU A 75 5.73 -26.99 -1.20
N LYS A 76 5.08 -25.95 -1.75
CA LYS A 76 5.31 -25.50 -3.13
C LYS A 76 6.75 -25.02 -3.35
N VAL A 77 7.28 -24.23 -2.42
CA VAL A 77 8.67 -23.75 -2.46
C VAL A 77 9.64 -24.92 -2.35
N ARG A 78 9.37 -25.88 -1.46
CA ARG A 78 10.19 -27.09 -1.29
C ARG A 78 10.23 -27.92 -2.57
N GLN A 79 9.09 -28.17 -3.19
CA GLN A 79 9.00 -28.92 -4.46
C GLN A 79 9.77 -28.22 -5.57
N TYR A 80 9.60 -26.91 -5.70
CA TYR A 80 10.30 -26.09 -6.68
C TYR A 80 11.83 -26.09 -6.49
N SER A 81 12.28 -26.01 -5.23
CA SER A 81 13.71 -26.03 -4.88
C SER A 81 14.36 -27.40 -5.13
N LEU A 82 13.65 -28.49 -4.85
CA LEU A 82 14.14 -29.87 -5.03
C LEU A 82 14.07 -30.37 -6.49
N SER A 83 13.32 -29.68 -7.34
CA SER A 83 13.19 -30.03 -8.75
C SER A 83 14.55 -30.10 -9.44
N GLN A 84 14.74 -31.14 -10.26
CA GLN A 84 15.95 -31.34 -11.07
C GLN A 84 15.78 -30.84 -12.50
N GLU A 85 14.60 -30.30 -12.84
CA GLU A 85 14.33 -29.77 -14.17
C GLU A 85 15.14 -28.51 -14.43
N LYS A 86 15.64 -28.37 -15.66
CA LYS A 86 16.42 -27.18 -16.07
C LYS A 86 15.59 -25.92 -15.87
N THR A 87 14.33 -25.94 -16.26
CA THR A 87 13.36 -24.85 -16.07
C THR A 87 12.17 -25.40 -15.31
N ASP A 88 11.75 -24.69 -14.27
CA ASP A 88 10.57 -25.08 -13.49
C ASP A 88 9.78 -23.84 -13.04
N PHE A 89 8.59 -24.09 -12.49
CA PHE A 89 7.63 -23.09 -12.08
C PHE A 89 7.13 -23.36 -10.66
N VAL A 90 6.90 -22.29 -9.91
CA VAL A 90 6.07 -22.34 -8.71
C VAL A 90 4.86 -21.44 -8.88
N ILE A 91 3.69 -22.00 -8.59
CA ILE A 91 2.39 -21.34 -8.83
C ILE A 91 1.71 -21.08 -7.50
N PHE A 92 1.52 -19.81 -7.18
CA PHE A 92 0.80 -19.35 -6.01
C PHE A 92 -0.59 -18.86 -6.39
N THR A 93 -1.57 -19.13 -5.53
CA THR A 93 -2.86 -18.46 -5.57
C THR A 93 -2.69 -17.00 -5.15
N PRO A 94 -3.62 -16.09 -5.49
CA PRO A 94 -3.57 -14.70 -5.02
C PRO A 94 -3.48 -14.60 -3.50
N LYS A 95 -4.21 -15.46 -2.76
CA LYS A 95 -4.15 -15.53 -1.30
C LYS A 95 -2.76 -15.90 -0.78
N GLU A 96 -2.11 -16.92 -1.35
CA GLU A 96 -0.75 -17.31 -0.97
C GLU A 96 0.27 -16.22 -1.30
N PHE A 97 0.12 -15.56 -2.45
CA PHE A 97 0.99 -14.45 -2.82
C PHE A 97 0.81 -13.26 -1.87
N LEU A 98 -0.44 -12.92 -1.54
CA LEU A 98 -0.78 -11.91 -0.55
C LEU A 98 -0.21 -12.23 0.83
N TYR A 99 -0.28 -13.50 1.25
CA TYR A 99 0.29 -13.95 2.51
C TYR A 99 1.78 -13.58 2.61
N MET A 100 2.57 -13.91 1.58
CA MET A 100 4.00 -13.59 1.55
C MET A 100 4.27 -12.08 1.64
N ILE A 101 3.51 -11.28 0.89
CA ILE A 101 3.64 -9.81 0.95
C ILE A 101 3.29 -9.28 2.35
N SER A 102 2.17 -9.76 2.91
CA SER A 102 1.67 -9.33 4.20
C SER A 102 2.62 -9.68 5.34
N THR A 103 3.25 -10.85 5.31
CA THR A 103 4.31 -11.22 6.27
C THR A 103 5.50 -10.28 6.18
N GLY A 104 6.00 -10.00 4.98
CA GLY A 104 7.12 -9.07 4.80
C GLY A 104 6.81 -7.65 5.26
N ILE A 105 5.58 -7.17 5.04
CA ILE A 105 5.13 -5.87 5.55
C ILE A 105 5.03 -5.89 7.07
N GLU A 106 4.41 -6.90 7.66
CA GLU A 106 4.24 -7.03 9.11
C GLU A 106 5.59 -6.99 9.84
N GLU A 107 6.61 -7.67 9.31
CA GLU A 107 7.98 -7.64 9.84
C GLU A 107 8.65 -6.26 9.75
N ALA A 108 8.29 -5.46 8.75
CA ALA A 108 8.82 -4.11 8.53
C ALA A 108 8.06 -3.02 9.31
N LEU A 109 6.90 -3.34 9.91
CA LEU A 109 6.08 -2.34 10.62
C LEU A 109 6.75 -1.91 11.94
N PRO A 110 6.72 -0.61 12.28
CA PRO A 110 7.25 -0.13 13.54
C PRO A 110 6.36 -0.55 14.72
N ASN A 111 6.95 -0.61 15.91
CA ASN A 111 6.25 -0.92 17.16
C ASN A 111 4.98 -0.06 17.33
N GLY A 112 3.86 -0.72 17.61
CA GLY A 112 2.56 -0.07 17.83
C GLY A 112 1.70 0.05 16.56
N VAL A 113 2.24 -0.23 15.38
CA VAL A 113 1.46 -0.44 14.14
C VAL A 113 1.23 -1.94 13.98
N LEU A 114 -0.01 -2.34 13.71
CA LEU A 114 -0.42 -3.72 13.49
C LEU A 114 -1.13 -3.85 12.16
N LEU A 115 -0.79 -4.89 11.39
CA LEU A 115 -1.56 -5.29 10.22
C LEU A 115 -2.84 -6.00 10.68
N LYS A 116 -4.01 -5.49 10.28
CA LYS A 116 -5.32 -6.05 10.66
C LYS A 116 -5.87 -6.96 9.59
N LYS A 117 -5.82 -6.49 8.34
CA LYS A 117 -6.34 -7.18 7.17
C LYS A 117 -5.51 -6.82 5.97
N SER A 118 -5.48 -7.72 5.02
CA SER A 118 -4.89 -7.49 3.71
C SER A 118 -5.79 -8.11 2.65
N TYR A 119 -5.77 -7.53 1.46
CA TYR A 119 -6.60 -7.97 0.36
C TYR A 119 -5.88 -7.79 -0.97
N ILE A 120 -6.10 -8.70 -1.92
CA ILE A 120 -5.52 -8.63 -3.25
C ILE A 120 -6.56 -8.85 -4.34
N ILE A 121 -6.43 -8.06 -5.42
CA ILE A 121 -7.16 -8.27 -6.66
C ILE A 121 -6.13 -8.46 -7.77
N CYS A 122 -6.02 -9.68 -8.28
CA CYS A 122 -5.18 -9.98 -9.44
C CYS A 122 -5.96 -9.83 -10.74
N GLN A 123 -5.29 -9.28 -11.74
CA GLN A 123 -5.67 -9.11 -13.13
C GLN A 123 -4.46 -9.49 -14.00
N GLU A 124 -4.67 -9.66 -15.30
CA GLU A 124 -3.58 -9.94 -16.23
C GLU A 124 -2.50 -8.85 -16.14
N ALA A 125 -1.27 -9.27 -15.81
CA ALA A 125 -0.09 -8.44 -15.58
C ALA A 125 -0.22 -7.36 -14.47
N ARG A 126 -1.26 -7.38 -13.64
CA ARG A 126 -1.48 -6.36 -12.61
C ARG A 126 -2.12 -6.93 -11.34
N ALA A 127 -1.64 -6.53 -10.17
CA ALA A 127 -2.27 -6.86 -8.89
C ALA A 127 -2.45 -5.61 -8.04
N ASN A 128 -3.67 -5.37 -7.55
CA ASN A 128 -3.93 -4.33 -6.56
C ASN A 128 -3.92 -4.95 -5.17
N VAL A 129 -3.03 -4.48 -4.31
CA VAL A 129 -2.87 -4.98 -2.95
C VAL A 129 -3.26 -3.90 -1.96
N TYR A 130 -4.04 -4.26 -0.95
CA TYR A 130 -4.58 -3.35 0.05
C TYR A 130 -4.28 -3.86 1.46
N PHE A 131 -3.99 -2.95 2.38
CA PHE A 131 -3.66 -3.22 3.77
C PHE A 131 -4.47 -2.32 4.68
N LYS A 132 -5.12 -2.93 5.66
CA LYS A 132 -5.75 -2.26 6.78
C LYS A 132 -4.83 -2.39 7.98
N MET A 133 -4.39 -1.25 8.50
CA MET A 133 -3.49 -1.18 9.65
C MET A 133 -4.18 -0.49 10.82
N SER A 134 -3.65 -0.71 12.02
CA SER A 134 -4.04 0.06 13.21
C SER A 134 -2.80 0.57 13.93
N PHE A 135 -2.85 1.79 14.46
CA PHE A 135 -1.80 2.35 15.32
C PHE A 135 -2.36 2.58 16.73
N ASN A 136 -1.78 1.91 17.73
CA ASN A 136 -2.24 1.99 19.14
C ASN A 136 -3.77 1.79 19.30
N GLY A 137 -4.33 0.84 18.54
CA GLY A 137 -5.76 0.52 18.55
C GLY A 137 -6.66 1.46 17.73
N ILE A 138 -6.10 2.48 17.07
CA ILE A 138 -6.83 3.34 16.13
C ILE A 138 -6.64 2.78 14.72
N ASP A 139 -7.74 2.49 14.03
CA ASP A 139 -7.70 2.04 12.65
C ASP A 139 -7.24 3.16 11.72
N LEU A 140 -6.22 2.85 10.93
CA LEU A 140 -5.74 3.72 9.87
C LEU A 140 -6.60 3.53 8.61
N PRO A 141 -6.59 4.50 7.69
CA PRO A 141 -7.16 4.31 6.37
C PRO A 141 -6.55 3.10 5.67
N TRP A 142 -7.30 2.50 4.75
CA TRP A 142 -6.76 1.49 3.85
C TRP A 142 -5.58 2.08 3.06
N PHE A 143 -4.44 1.41 3.10
CA PHE A 143 -3.31 1.70 2.23
C PHE A 143 -3.33 0.70 1.08
N GLY A 144 -2.99 1.11 -0.14
CA GLY A 144 -2.90 0.18 -1.25
C GLY A 144 -1.81 0.52 -2.22
N PHE A 145 -1.42 -0.47 -3.02
CA PHE A 145 -0.54 -0.26 -4.17
C PHE A 145 -0.90 -1.19 -5.32
N THR A 146 -0.63 -0.72 -6.53
CA THR A 146 -0.76 -1.51 -7.75
C THR A 146 0.62 -2.03 -8.13
N ILE A 147 0.77 -3.36 -8.11
CA ILE A 147 1.90 -4.06 -8.73
C ILE A 147 1.57 -4.26 -10.21
N ARG A 148 2.53 -4.00 -11.09
CA ARG A 148 2.45 -4.25 -12.51
C ARG A 148 3.66 -5.02 -12.99
N LYS A 149 3.41 -6.01 -13.85
CA LYS A 149 4.41 -6.71 -14.62
C LYS A 149 4.49 -6.11 -16.02
N ASP A 150 5.69 -5.86 -16.54
CA ASP A 150 5.87 -5.48 -17.94
C ASP A 150 5.84 -6.72 -18.85
N SER A 151 5.53 -6.51 -20.12
CA SER A 151 5.38 -7.52 -21.18
C SER A 151 6.65 -8.33 -21.52
N ILE A 152 7.80 -7.92 -20.99
CA ILE A 152 9.09 -8.57 -21.20
C ILE A 152 9.21 -9.77 -20.25
N GLU A 153 9.76 -10.89 -20.71
CA GLU A 153 10.02 -12.07 -19.87
C GLU A 153 11.17 -11.78 -18.89
N THR A 154 10.83 -11.25 -17.71
CA THR A 154 11.76 -10.85 -16.64
C THR A 154 11.15 -11.14 -15.29
N ALA A 155 11.94 -11.32 -14.25
CA ALA A 155 11.42 -11.41 -12.89
C ALA A 155 11.08 -10.04 -12.29
N GLU A 156 11.09 -8.97 -13.08
CA GLU A 156 10.88 -7.61 -12.58
C GLU A 156 9.39 -7.26 -12.50
N ILE A 157 8.93 -6.89 -11.30
CA ILE A 157 7.64 -6.26 -11.05
C ILE A 157 7.84 -4.85 -10.51
N PHE A 158 6.88 -3.98 -10.76
CA PHE A 158 6.96 -2.57 -10.39
C PHE A 158 5.70 -2.14 -9.66
N ILE A 159 5.85 -1.33 -8.62
CA ILE A 159 4.78 -0.52 -8.06
C ILE A 159 4.46 0.59 -9.07
N GLU A 160 3.29 0.48 -9.68
CA GLU A 160 2.76 1.46 -10.62
C GLU A 160 2.17 2.67 -9.89
N LYS A 161 1.45 2.41 -8.79
CA LYS A 161 0.70 3.43 -8.03
C LYS A 161 0.58 3.04 -6.57
N ALA A 162 0.46 4.04 -5.71
CA ALA A 162 0.11 3.87 -4.29
C ALA A 162 -1.14 4.70 -3.95
N TYR A 163 -1.91 4.23 -2.97
CA TYR A 163 -3.20 4.79 -2.60
C TYR A 163 -3.40 4.86 -1.10
N ILE A 164 -4.15 5.87 -0.66
CA ILE A 164 -4.80 5.89 0.65
C ILE A 164 -6.31 5.96 0.42
N GLY A 165 -6.99 4.87 0.71
CA GLY A 165 -8.38 4.65 0.32
C GLY A 165 -8.56 4.80 -1.19
N ASN A 166 -9.39 5.77 -1.59
CA ASN A 166 -9.62 6.11 -2.98
C ASN A 166 -8.70 7.20 -3.54
N TRP A 167 -7.70 7.65 -2.79
CA TRP A 167 -6.79 8.72 -3.23
C TRP A 167 -5.48 8.16 -3.76
N ASP A 168 -5.18 8.51 -5.01
CA ASP A 168 -3.89 8.24 -5.67
C ASP A 168 -2.83 9.19 -5.10
N LEU A 169 -1.77 8.61 -4.50
CA LEU A 169 -0.69 9.35 -3.85
C LEU A 169 0.13 10.17 -4.84
N ASP A 170 0.26 9.70 -6.08
CA ASP A 170 1.00 10.41 -7.12
C ASP A 170 0.22 11.67 -7.53
N ALA A 171 -1.10 11.56 -7.63
CA ALA A 171 -1.98 12.67 -7.97
C ALA A 171 -1.97 13.82 -6.94
N ILE A 172 -1.69 13.52 -5.67
CA ILE A 172 -1.60 14.52 -4.59
C ILE A 172 -0.16 15.03 -4.35
N GLY A 173 0.79 14.67 -5.23
CA GLY A 173 2.16 15.18 -5.20
C GLY A 173 3.13 14.40 -4.32
N LEU A 174 2.80 13.16 -3.93
CA LEU A 174 3.68 12.25 -3.19
C LEU A 174 4.40 11.23 -4.11
N GLY A 175 4.43 11.49 -5.42
CA GLY A 175 4.83 10.54 -6.46
C GLY A 175 6.32 10.19 -6.58
N ARG A 176 7.07 10.22 -5.47
CA ARG A 176 8.42 9.64 -5.38
C ARG A 176 8.47 8.32 -4.63
N PHE A 177 7.38 7.96 -3.95
CA PHE A 177 7.32 6.75 -3.15
C PHE A 177 7.42 5.48 -4.01
N SER A 178 6.78 5.45 -5.18
CA SER A 178 6.82 4.32 -6.10
C SER A 178 8.21 4.08 -6.66
N ASP A 179 8.91 5.14 -7.07
CA ASP A 179 10.28 5.05 -7.62
C ASP A 179 11.28 4.46 -6.61
N GLU A 180 11.28 4.95 -5.37
CA GLU A 180 12.20 4.48 -4.32
C GLU A 180 11.98 3.00 -3.98
N VAL A 181 10.71 2.55 -3.94
CA VAL A 181 10.40 1.14 -3.68
C VAL A 181 10.79 0.26 -4.87
N ASN A 182 10.58 0.74 -6.10
CA ASN A 182 10.96 0.01 -7.31
C ASN A 182 12.48 -0.18 -7.42
N ASP A 183 13.26 0.86 -7.10
CA ASP A 183 14.72 0.76 -7.07
C ASP A 183 15.18 -0.26 -6.01
N GLY A 184 14.61 -0.22 -4.81
CA GLY A 184 14.93 -1.18 -3.75
C GLY A 184 14.60 -2.63 -4.11
N TYR A 185 13.45 -2.87 -4.74
CA TYR A 185 13.07 -4.20 -5.23
C TYR A 185 14.02 -4.70 -6.31
N ARG A 186 14.36 -3.84 -7.28
CA ARG A 186 15.29 -4.19 -8.36
C ARG A 186 16.65 -4.59 -7.80
N ASP A 187 17.19 -3.81 -6.86
CA ASP A 187 18.48 -4.08 -6.24
C ASP A 187 18.48 -5.40 -5.46
N ALA A 188 17.38 -5.72 -4.76
CA ALA A 188 17.22 -6.99 -4.06
C ALA A 188 17.17 -8.19 -5.03
N LEU A 189 16.43 -8.06 -6.14
CA LEU A 189 16.33 -9.11 -7.16
C LEU A 189 17.68 -9.37 -7.84
N ILE A 190 18.40 -8.30 -8.20
CA ILE A 190 19.76 -8.38 -8.75
C ILE A 190 20.67 -9.06 -7.74
N PHE A 191 20.65 -8.65 -6.47
CA PHE A 191 21.47 -9.23 -5.42
C PHE A 191 21.23 -10.74 -5.26
N VAL A 192 19.97 -11.18 -5.22
CA VAL A 192 19.62 -12.61 -5.08
C VAL A 192 20.11 -13.43 -6.28
N ASN A 193 19.88 -12.94 -7.49
CA ASN A 193 20.27 -13.62 -8.73
C ASN A 193 21.80 -13.64 -8.93
N GLU A 194 22.49 -12.51 -8.73
CA GLU A 194 23.94 -12.40 -8.93
C GLU A 194 24.75 -13.17 -7.89
N ASN A 195 24.28 -13.23 -6.64
CA ASN A 195 24.99 -13.92 -5.56
C ASN A 195 24.57 -15.39 -5.39
N GLN A 196 23.74 -15.93 -6.31
CA GLN A 196 23.29 -17.32 -6.28
C GLN A 196 22.75 -17.75 -4.90
N ILE A 197 22.03 -16.84 -4.24
CA ILE A 197 21.47 -17.12 -2.91
C ILE A 197 20.41 -18.22 -3.02
N THR A 198 19.79 -18.34 -4.19
CA THR A 198 18.88 -19.41 -4.57
C THR A 198 19.54 -20.40 -5.52
N VAL A 199 19.09 -21.66 -5.45
CA VAL A 199 19.52 -22.74 -6.35
C VAL A 199 19.04 -22.51 -7.80
N ARG A 200 18.07 -21.61 -7.99
CA ARG A 200 17.48 -21.23 -9.27
C ARG A 200 17.55 -19.72 -9.48
N ASN A 201 17.86 -19.29 -10.70
CA ASN A 201 17.74 -17.90 -11.14
C ASN A 201 16.29 -17.60 -11.53
N PHE A 202 15.72 -16.54 -10.99
CA PHE A 202 14.36 -16.11 -11.36
C PHE A 202 14.37 -15.50 -12.76
N GLN A 203 13.62 -16.10 -13.68
CA GLN A 203 13.54 -15.67 -15.08
C GLN A 203 12.31 -14.83 -15.36
N ASN A 204 11.14 -15.22 -14.83
CA ASN A 204 9.89 -14.54 -15.12
C ASN A 204 8.95 -14.58 -13.92
N ILE A 205 8.12 -13.53 -13.79
CA ILE A 205 6.94 -13.52 -12.93
C ILE A 205 5.74 -13.19 -13.80
N GLU A 206 4.70 -14.04 -13.75
CA GLU A 206 3.43 -13.79 -14.42
C GLU A 206 2.35 -13.57 -13.36
N ILE A 207 1.55 -12.52 -13.57
CA ILE A 207 0.41 -12.19 -12.71
C ILE A 207 -0.84 -12.45 -13.53
N GLU A 208 -1.63 -13.42 -13.07
CA GLU A 208 -2.88 -13.84 -13.66
C GLU A 208 -4.02 -13.66 -12.67
N LYS A 209 -5.26 -13.64 -13.17
CA LYS A 209 -6.45 -13.44 -12.32
C LYS A 209 -6.53 -14.42 -11.14
N GLN A 210 -6.09 -15.66 -11.33
CA GLN A 210 -6.20 -16.74 -10.34
C GLN A 210 -4.84 -17.30 -9.90
N ALA A 211 -3.73 -16.75 -10.37
CA ALA A 211 -2.41 -17.30 -10.09
C ALA A 211 -1.32 -16.23 -10.20
N VAL A 212 -0.26 -16.40 -9.42
CA VAL A 212 1.02 -15.71 -9.60
C VAL A 212 2.07 -16.79 -9.80
N ILE A 213 2.73 -16.75 -10.96
CA ILE A 213 3.62 -17.80 -11.44
C ILE A 213 5.04 -17.26 -11.41
N PHE A 214 5.93 -17.97 -10.72
CA PHE A 214 7.36 -17.68 -10.74
C PHE A 214 8.07 -18.75 -11.55
N LYS A 215 8.77 -18.33 -12.60
CA LYS A 215 9.61 -19.18 -13.45
C LYS A 215 11.06 -19.00 -13.05
N GLY A 216 11.80 -20.11 -12.97
CA GLY A 216 13.25 -20.02 -12.81
C GLY A 216 14.03 -21.19 -13.39
N GLU A 217 15.31 -20.93 -13.60
CA GLU A 217 16.25 -21.86 -14.21
C GLU A 217 17.27 -22.32 -13.19
N LEU A 218 17.58 -23.61 -13.18
CA LEU A 218 18.57 -24.19 -12.28
C LEU A 218 19.96 -23.59 -12.54
N VAL A 219 20.61 -23.09 -11.49
CA VAL A 219 21.96 -22.52 -11.59
C VAL A 219 22.98 -23.64 -11.55
N GLY A 220 23.62 -23.90 -12.69
CA GLY A 220 24.77 -24.80 -12.79
C GLY A 220 24.46 -26.26 -13.12
N LYS A 221 25.09 -26.74 -14.19
CA LYS A 221 25.84 -27.99 -14.20
C LYS A 221 27.29 -27.64 -14.53
#